data_AF-A0A1B6CEU7-F1
#
_entry.id   AF-A0A1B6CEU7-F1
#
_cell.length_a   1.000
_cell.length_b   1.000
_cell.length_c   1.000
_cell.angle_alpha   90.00
_cell.angle_beta   90.00
_cell.angle_gamma   90.00
#
_symmetry.space_group_name_H-M   'P 1'
#
loop_
_entity.id
_entity.type
_entity.pdbx_description
1 polymer ?
#
loop_
_entity_poly.entity_id
_entity_poly.type
_entity_poly.pdbx_seq_one_letter_code
_entity_poly.pdbx_strand_id
1 'polypeptide(L)'
;YVKNEYYSDDKRPDKSVDLEIALFLKKRNKVFKIEKYIHSYPHCWRTQKPILYYPLDSWFIKTTSLKKEMLYLNQFINWKPKSTGKKKFGYWLENLTDWNLSRSRFWGIPLPIWRTKKGDEEIVIGSIEELINEIDKSVKEGFMSYNPFKNFIIGNMSEKNYDSIDLHKHNLDNIILLSKSKKPMIRESDIIDVWFDSGAMPYAQLHYPFENQFLIDKKKFFPADFICEGVDQTRGWFFTLHTISCILFNSISFKNVISNGLVLDKKGKKMSKSRGNTINPFEIIKKYGPDTIRWY
;
A
#
# COMPACT_ATOMS: atom_id res chain seq x y z
N TYR A 1 9.00 -16.12 -19.74
CA TYR A 1 7.73 -15.57 -19.21
C TYR A 1 6.57 -16.05 -20.06
N VAL A 2 5.40 -16.24 -19.44
CA VAL A 2 4.17 -16.61 -20.17
C VAL A 2 3.72 -15.49 -21.14
N LYS A 3 3.88 -14.24 -20.71
CA LYS A 3 3.56 -13.04 -21.50
C LYS A 3 4.84 -12.39 -22.04
N ASN A 4 4.84 -12.03 -23.32
CA ASN A 4 6.03 -11.54 -24.01
C ASN A 4 6.49 -10.17 -23.48
N GLU A 5 5.59 -9.36 -22.94
CA GLU A 5 5.80 -8.04 -22.35
C GLU A 5 6.75 -8.05 -21.14
N TYR A 6 7.06 -9.24 -20.60
CA TYR A 6 8.01 -9.39 -19.51
C TYR A 6 9.45 -9.59 -19.96
N TYR A 7 9.68 -9.96 -21.22
CA TYR A 7 11.03 -10.04 -21.80
C TYR A 7 11.58 -8.65 -22.11
N SER A 8 12.90 -8.52 -22.13
CA SER A 8 13.59 -7.43 -22.79
C SER A 8 13.49 -7.59 -24.31
N ASP A 9 13.62 -6.50 -25.06
CA ASP A 9 13.39 -6.51 -26.51
C ASP A 9 14.35 -7.48 -27.24
N ASP A 10 15.58 -7.63 -26.76
CA ASP A 10 16.61 -8.54 -27.29
C ASP A 10 16.33 -10.03 -27.00
N LYS A 11 15.50 -10.34 -26.00
CA LYS A 11 15.20 -11.72 -25.56
C LYS A 11 13.75 -12.12 -25.82
N ARG A 12 12.99 -11.27 -26.49
CA ARG A 12 11.57 -11.49 -26.72
C ARG A 12 11.39 -12.60 -27.76
N PRO A 13 10.68 -13.69 -27.43
CA PRO A 13 10.45 -14.76 -28.40
C PRO A 13 9.49 -14.31 -29.51
N ASP A 14 9.70 -14.83 -30.73
CA ASP A 14 8.87 -14.54 -31.91
C ASP A 14 7.40 -14.95 -31.71
N LYS A 15 7.16 -16.03 -30.96
CA LYS A 15 5.83 -16.52 -30.62
C LYS A 15 5.61 -16.39 -29.12
N SER A 16 4.40 -16.03 -28.73
CA SER A 16 4.01 -16.13 -27.32
C SER A 16 3.75 -17.59 -26.95
N VAL A 17 3.91 -17.91 -25.66
CA VAL A 17 3.57 -19.23 -25.11
C VAL A 17 2.12 -19.62 -25.45
N ASP A 18 1.19 -18.66 -25.40
CA ASP A 18 -0.22 -18.87 -25.79
C ASP A 18 -0.34 -19.39 -27.25
N LEU A 19 0.42 -18.80 -28.18
CA LEU A 19 0.42 -19.21 -29.60
C LEU A 19 1.12 -20.55 -29.80
N GLU A 20 2.21 -20.82 -29.07
CA GLU A 20 2.91 -22.10 -29.12
C GLU A 20 2.01 -23.24 -28.66
N ILE A 21 1.27 -23.06 -27.57
CA ILE A 21 0.28 -24.03 -27.07
C ILE A 21 -0.82 -24.25 -28.11
N ALA A 22 -1.38 -23.18 -28.68
CA ALA A 22 -2.42 -23.29 -29.70
C ALA A 22 -1.94 -24.08 -30.93
N LEU A 23 -0.73 -23.81 -31.41
CA LEU A 23 -0.12 -24.55 -32.52
C LEU A 23 0.20 -26.00 -32.15
N PHE A 24 0.68 -26.26 -30.94
CA PHE A 24 0.96 -27.61 -30.42
C PHE A 24 -0.30 -28.48 -30.39
N LEU A 25 -1.42 -27.93 -29.91
CA LEU A 25 -2.70 -28.62 -29.85
C LEU A 25 -3.29 -28.80 -31.26
N LYS A 26 -3.14 -27.81 -32.15
CA LYS A 26 -3.58 -27.89 -33.55
C LYS A 26 -2.85 -29.02 -34.30
N LYS A 27 -1.53 -29.14 -34.14
CA LYS A 27 -0.72 -30.22 -34.74
C LYS A 27 -1.16 -31.62 -34.28
N ARG A 28 -1.79 -31.73 -33.11
CA ARG A 28 -2.31 -32.99 -32.54
C ARG A 28 -3.79 -33.23 -32.83
N ASN A 29 -4.40 -32.40 -33.66
CA ASN A 29 -5.84 -32.46 -33.96
C ASN A 29 -6.72 -32.38 -32.68
N LYS A 30 -6.28 -31.62 -31.67
CA LYS A 30 -6.97 -31.40 -30.38
C LYS A 30 -7.65 -30.03 -30.30
N VAL A 31 -7.77 -29.33 -31.42
CA VAL A 31 -8.31 -27.96 -31.50
C VAL A 31 -9.43 -27.94 -32.52
N PHE A 32 -10.61 -27.52 -32.07
CA PHE A 32 -11.74 -27.28 -32.96
C PHE A 32 -11.63 -25.92 -33.66
N LYS A 33 -11.29 -24.85 -32.91
CA LYS A 33 -11.21 -23.47 -33.42
C LYS A 33 -10.19 -22.64 -32.65
N ILE A 34 -9.50 -21.72 -33.34
CA ILE A 34 -8.60 -20.72 -32.76
C ILE A 34 -9.05 -19.36 -33.25
N GLU A 35 -9.34 -18.44 -32.33
CA GLU A 35 -9.74 -17.07 -32.65
C GLU A 35 -9.05 -16.06 -31.73
N LYS A 36 -8.96 -14.81 -32.19
CA LYS A 36 -8.52 -13.70 -31.36
C LYS A 36 -9.72 -13.15 -30.59
N TYR A 37 -9.53 -12.88 -29.30
CA TYR A 37 -10.56 -12.32 -28.44
C TYR A 37 -10.14 -10.92 -27.97
N ILE A 38 -11.02 -9.94 -28.15
CA ILE A 38 -10.79 -8.55 -27.73
C ILE A 38 -11.60 -8.30 -26.47
N HIS A 39 -10.91 -7.98 -25.37
CA HIS A 39 -11.54 -7.70 -24.08
C HIS A 39 -10.68 -6.77 -23.22
N SER A 40 -11.27 -6.28 -22.13
CA SER A 40 -10.53 -5.55 -21.09
C SER A 40 -9.72 -6.52 -20.23
N TYR A 41 -8.43 -6.23 -20.02
CA TYR A 41 -7.53 -7.05 -19.20
C TYR A 41 -6.76 -6.17 -18.20
N PRO A 42 -6.55 -6.62 -16.95
CA PRO A 42 -5.83 -5.83 -15.95
C PRO A 42 -4.34 -5.73 -16.26
N HIS A 43 -3.80 -4.54 -16.11
CA HIS A 43 -2.37 -4.25 -16.28
C HIS A 43 -1.83 -3.58 -15.03
N CYS A 44 -0.54 -3.77 -14.75
CA CYS A 44 0.14 -3.12 -13.65
C CYS A 44 0.02 -1.60 -13.79
N TRP A 45 -0.54 -0.94 -12.78
CA TRP A 45 -0.75 0.52 -12.79
C TRP A 45 0.56 1.32 -12.91
N ARG A 46 1.71 0.71 -12.60
CA ARG A 46 3.03 1.32 -12.72
C ARG A 46 3.70 1.03 -14.07
N THR A 47 3.85 -0.24 -14.42
CA THR A 47 4.66 -0.68 -15.59
C THR A 47 3.83 -0.90 -16.84
N GLN A 48 2.50 -0.89 -16.75
CA GLN A 48 1.56 -1.21 -17.83
C GLN A 48 1.71 -2.64 -18.39
N LYS A 49 2.45 -3.54 -17.73
CA LYS A 49 2.54 -4.96 -18.11
C LYS A 49 1.27 -5.73 -17.70
N PRO A 50 0.80 -6.71 -18.50
CA PRO A 50 -0.40 -7.49 -18.20
C PRO A 50 -0.23 -8.32 -16.93
N ILE A 51 -1.20 -8.28 -16.01
CA ILE A 51 -1.11 -9.00 -14.72
C ILE A 51 -1.58 -10.44 -14.89
N LEU A 52 -0.95 -11.38 -14.18
CA LEU A 52 -1.41 -12.76 -14.07
C LEU A 52 -1.91 -13.01 -12.64
N TYR A 53 -3.05 -13.69 -12.52
CA TYR A 53 -3.49 -14.24 -11.23
C TYR A 53 -2.62 -15.44 -10.89
N TYR A 54 -1.98 -15.42 -9.73
CA TYR A 54 -1.02 -16.43 -9.32
C TYR A 54 -1.13 -16.68 -7.80
N PRO A 55 -1.14 -17.94 -7.33
CA PRO A 55 -1.13 -18.25 -5.91
C PRO A 55 0.24 -17.92 -5.32
N LEU A 56 0.27 -17.03 -4.34
CA LEU A 56 1.46 -16.63 -3.59
C LEU A 56 1.11 -16.57 -2.11
N ASP A 57 2.08 -16.89 -1.26
CA ASP A 57 2.00 -16.58 0.16
C ASP A 57 1.99 -15.06 0.33
N SER A 58 1.03 -14.54 1.08
CA SER A 58 0.84 -13.10 1.25
C SER A 58 0.04 -12.81 2.51
N TRP A 59 0.31 -11.66 3.12
CA TRP A 59 -0.44 -11.20 4.30
C TRP A 59 -1.62 -10.34 3.89
N PHE A 60 -2.77 -10.59 4.51
CA PHE A 60 -4.01 -9.88 4.23
C PHE A 60 -4.58 -9.25 5.51
N ILE A 61 -5.14 -8.06 5.36
CA ILE A 61 -6.05 -7.49 6.36
C ILE A 61 -7.45 -7.98 5.99
N LYS A 62 -8.16 -8.59 6.95
CA LYS A 62 -9.50 -9.15 6.78
C LYS A 62 -10.59 -8.07 6.67
N THR A 63 -10.51 -7.23 5.64
CA THR A 63 -11.43 -6.10 5.43
C THR A 63 -12.85 -6.54 5.10
N THR A 64 -13.04 -7.78 4.62
CA THR A 64 -14.37 -8.35 4.37
C THR A 64 -15.24 -8.40 5.63
N SER A 65 -14.64 -8.60 6.82
CA SER A 65 -15.39 -8.61 8.08
C SER A 65 -15.84 -7.23 8.55
N LEU A 66 -15.32 -6.16 7.95
CA LEU A 66 -15.65 -4.76 8.29
C LEU A 66 -16.55 -4.10 7.25
N LYS A 67 -17.02 -4.86 6.25
CA LYS A 67 -17.80 -4.33 5.13
C LYS A 67 -19.04 -3.55 5.61
N LYS A 68 -19.75 -4.06 6.61
CA LYS A 68 -20.99 -3.43 7.12
C LYS A 68 -20.67 -2.12 7.83
N GLU A 69 -19.67 -2.13 8.69
CA GLU A 69 -19.19 -1.00 9.47
C GLU A 69 -18.67 0.10 8.55
N MET A 70 -17.85 -0.25 7.55
CA MET A 70 -17.34 0.71 6.57
C MET A 70 -18.46 1.34 5.73
N LEU A 71 -19.44 0.56 5.31
CA LEU A 71 -20.61 1.07 4.59
C LEU A 71 -21.46 2.01 5.45
N TYR A 72 -21.66 1.67 6.73
CA TYR A 72 -22.36 2.50 7.70
C TYR A 72 -21.61 3.83 7.93
N LEU A 73 -20.32 3.77 8.25
CA LEU A 73 -19.49 4.95 8.49
C LEU A 73 -19.44 5.88 7.27
N ASN A 74 -19.40 5.33 6.05
CA ASN A 74 -19.39 6.12 4.82
C ASN A 74 -20.63 7.03 4.67
N GLN A 75 -21.75 6.71 5.32
CA GLN A 75 -22.97 7.54 5.28
C GLN A 75 -22.79 8.88 6.00
N PHE A 76 -21.87 8.96 6.96
CA PHE A 76 -21.57 10.16 7.73
C PHE A 76 -20.54 11.07 7.06
N ILE A 77 -19.95 10.63 5.94
CA ILE A 77 -19.02 11.42 5.15
C ILE A 77 -19.81 12.28 4.16
N ASN A 78 -19.56 13.59 4.17
CA ASN A 78 -20.13 14.52 3.21
C ASN A 78 -19.28 14.55 1.93
N TRP A 79 -19.69 13.76 0.94
CA TRP A 79 -19.03 13.70 -0.37
C TRP A 79 -19.48 14.78 -1.33
N LYS A 80 -18.50 15.41 -2.00
CA LYS A 80 -18.69 16.34 -3.11
C LYS A 80 -17.87 15.88 -4.33
N PRO A 81 -18.51 15.38 -5.40
CA PRO A 81 -19.95 15.20 -5.57
C PRO A 81 -20.51 14.01 -4.78
N LYS A 82 -21.79 14.08 -4.39
CA LYS A 82 -22.50 13.01 -3.63
C LYS A 82 -22.45 11.65 -4.34
N SER A 83 -22.44 11.65 -5.68
CA SER A 83 -22.35 10.44 -6.50
C SER A 83 -21.03 9.68 -6.33
N THR A 84 -19.93 10.35 -6.00
CA THR A 84 -18.65 9.68 -5.75
C THR A 84 -18.76 8.78 -4.52
N GLY A 85 -19.25 9.31 -3.41
CA GLY A 85 -19.44 8.55 -2.17
C GLY A 85 -20.48 7.45 -2.29
N LYS A 86 -21.65 7.75 -2.86
CA LYS A 86 -22.76 6.78 -2.95
C LYS A 86 -22.55 5.71 -4.01
N LYS A 87 -22.03 6.07 -5.20
CA LYS A 87 -21.89 5.13 -6.32
C LYS A 87 -20.47 4.55 -6.38
N LYS A 88 -19.46 5.37 -6.66
CA LYS A 88 -18.09 4.85 -6.92
C LYS A 88 -17.45 4.21 -5.69
N PHE A 89 -17.49 4.90 -4.56
CA PHE A 89 -16.90 4.44 -3.31
C PHE A 89 -17.83 3.43 -2.62
N GLY A 90 -19.13 3.73 -2.51
CA GLY A 90 -20.13 2.80 -1.98
C GLY A 90 -20.13 1.43 -2.65
N TYR A 91 -20.18 1.36 -3.98
CA TYR A 91 -20.14 0.09 -4.72
C TYR A 91 -18.83 -0.68 -4.52
N TRP A 92 -17.72 0.01 -4.26
CA TRP A 92 -16.45 -0.65 -3.92
C TRP A 92 -16.51 -1.29 -2.55
N LEU A 93 -17.04 -0.56 -1.57
CA LEU A 93 -17.26 -1.09 -0.23
C LEU A 93 -18.25 -2.28 -0.25
N GLU A 94 -19.24 -2.26 -1.12
CA GLU A 94 -20.17 -3.38 -1.33
C GLU A 94 -19.49 -4.64 -1.89
N ASN A 95 -18.39 -4.51 -2.62
CA ASN A 95 -17.69 -5.62 -3.28
C ASN A 95 -16.26 -5.79 -2.74
N LEU A 96 -16.05 -5.49 -1.45
CA LEU A 96 -14.74 -5.64 -0.82
C LEU A 96 -14.24 -7.07 -0.88
N THR A 97 -12.97 -7.17 -1.22
CA THR A 97 -12.12 -8.34 -0.95
C THR A 97 -11.21 -8.01 0.23
N ASP A 98 -10.58 -9.03 0.81
CA ASP A 98 -9.54 -8.80 1.81
C ASP A 98 -8.37 -8.04 1.19
N TRP A 99 -7.82 -7.10 1.94
CA TRP A 99 -6.75 -6.24 1.45
C TRP A 99 -5.43 -6.98 1.55
N ASN A 100 -4.87 -7.34 0.40
CA ASN A 100 -3.50 -7.83 0.31
C ASN A 100 -2.52 -6.72 0.76
N LEU A 101 -1.92 -6.90 1.93
CA LEU A 101 -1.02 -5.96 2.57
C LEU A 101 0.45 -6.17 2.16
N SER A 102 0.89 -7.43 2.00
CA SER A 102 2.31 -7.71 1.82
C SER A 102 2.80 -7.44 0.40
N ARG A 103 4.05 -7.00 0.27
CA ARG A 103 4.70 -6.73 -1.02
C ARG A 103 6.12 -7.28 -0.99
N SER A 104 6.43 -8.17 -1.93
CA SER A 104 7.79 -8.67 -2.13
C SER A 104 8.63 -7.63 -2.87
N ARG A 105 9.12 -6.64 -2.11
CA ARG A 105 9.87 -5.47 -2.58
C ARG A 105 10.97 -5.10 -1.57
N PHE A 106 11.79 -4.11 -1.93
CA PHE A 106 12.95 -3.71 -1.14
C PHE A 106 12.77 -2.40 -0.37
N TRP A 107 12.00 -1.45 -0.94
CA TRP A 107 11.84 -0.10 -0.38
C TRP A 107 10.41 0.15 0.11
N GLY A 108 10.28 0.37 1.42
CA GLY A 108 9.05 0.67 2.15
C GLY A 108 9.11 0.10 3.57
N ILE A 109 8.01 0.24 4.32
CA ILE A 109 7.97 -0.17 5.73
C ILE A 109 8.00 -1.69 5.84
N PRO A 110 9.00 -2.31 6.52
CA PRO A 110 9.04 -3.76 6.67
C PRO A 110 7.88 -4.29 7.52
N LEU A 111 7.33 -5.46 7.19
CA LEU A 111 6.38 -6.15 8.07
C LEU A 111 7.07 -6.51 9.40
N PRO A 112 6.53 -6.09 10.56
CA PRO A 112 7.19 -6.29 11.84
C PRO A 112 6.86 -7.65 12.45
N ILE A 113 6.87 -8.70 11.64
CA ILE A 113 6.49 -10.07 12.03
C ILE A 113 7.74 -10.94 11.97
N TRP A 114 8.09 -11.57 13.09
CA TRP A 114 9.13 -12.59 13.16
C TRP A 114 8.50 -13.96 13.33
N ARG A 115 9.02 -14.96 12.62
CA ARG A 115 8.51 -16.34 12.63
C ARG A 115 9.62 -17.35 12.68
N THR A 116 9.35 -18.47 13.34
CA THR A 116 10.23 -19.65 13.26
C THR A 116 10.24 -20.20 11.84
N LYS A 117 11.27 -20.96 11.47
CA LYS A 117 11.38 -21.58 10.14
C LYS A 117 10.17 -22.44 9.74
N LYS A 118 9.49 -23.06 10.72
CA LYS A 118 8.29 -23.88 10.48
C LYS A 118 7.00 -23.05 10.47
N GLY A 119 7.06 -21.78 10.89
CA GLY A 119 5.89 -20.91 11.02
C GLY A 119 4.94 -21.29 12.16
N ASP A 120 5.39 -22.12 13.11
CA ASP A 120 4.62 -22.59 14.27
C ASP A 120 4.56 -21.57 15.41
N GLU A 121 5.50 -20.63 15.47
CA GLU A 121 5.51 -19.53 16.43
C GLU A 121 5.78 -18.21 15.71
N GLU A 122 5.08 -17.16 16.14
CA GLU A 122 5.17 -15.82 15.57
C GLU A 122 5.12 -14.74 16.66
N ILE A 123 5.81 -13.63 16.42
CA ILE A 123 5.80 -12.42 17.26
C ILE A 123 5.63 -11.22 16.34
N VAL A 124 4.73 -10.31 16.72
CA VAL A 124 4.49 -9.04 16.02
C VAL A 124 5.02 -7.92 16.90
N ILE A 125 6.01 -7.19 16.40
CA ILE A 125 6.68 -6.12 17.13
C ILE A 125 5.94 -4.80 16.93
N GLY A 126 5.45 -4.20 18.01
CA GLY A 126 4.66 -2.97 17.99
C GLY A 126 5.43 -1.69 18.29
N SER A 127 6.68 -1.77 18.79
CA SER A 127 7.49 -0.60 19.12
C SER A 127 9.00 -0.85 19.03
N ILE A 128 9.79 0.23 18.97
CA ILE A 128 11.26 0.16 19.02
C ILE A 128 11.73 -0.41 20.36
N GLU A 129 11.07 -0.05 21.47
CA GLU A 129 11.38 -0.59 22.79
C GLU A 129 11.18 -2.11 22.84
N GLU A 130 10.05 -2.59 22.33
CA GLU A 130 9.79 -4.04 22.23
C GLU A 130 10.84 -4.74 21.39
N LEU A 131 11.21 -4.16 20.24
CA LEU A 131 12.26 -4.70 19.37
C LEU A 131 13.60 -4.83 20.10
N ILE A 132 14.04 -3.77 20.77
CA ILE A 132 15.31 -3.74 21.53
C ILE A 132 15.30 -4.81 22.61
N ASN A 133 14.21 -4.93 23.37
CA ASN A 133 14.08 -5.92 24.43
C ASN A 133 14.12 -7.36 23.90
N GLU A 134 13.49 -7.65 22.76
CA GLU A 134 13.54 -8.98 22.13
C GLU A 134 14.92 -9.30 21.54
N ILE A 135 15.62 -8.30 20.99
CA ILE A 135 17.01 -8.47 20.55
C ILE A 135 17.91 -8.80 21.74
N ASP A 136 17.76 -8.11 22.87
CA ASP A 136 18.58 -8.36 24.06
C ASP A 136 18.37 -9.78 24.62
N LYS A 137 17.15 -10.33 24.54
CA LYS A 137 16.89 -11.75 24.86
C LYS A 137 17.63 -12.68 23.90
N SER A 138 17.60 -12.37 22.60
CA SER A 138 18.32 -13.11 21.57
C SER A 138 19.84 -13.09 21.77
N VAL A 139 20.40 -11.96 22.20
CA VAL A 139 21.82 -11.83 22.55
C VAL A 139 22.18 -12.69 23.76
N LYS A 140 21.35 -12.68 24.82
CA LYS A 140 21.58 -13.49 26.03
C LYS A 140 21.62 -14.99 25.75
N GLU A 141 20.78 -15.47 24.83
CA GLU A 141 20.76 -16.89 24.41
C GLU A 141 21.76 -17.21 23.29
N GLY A 142 22.54 -16.22 22.82
CA GLY A 142 23.62 -16.41 21.85
C GLY A 142 23.19 -16.50 20.38
N PHE A 143 21.95 -16.14 20.04
CA PHE A 143 21.46 -16.09 18.66
C PHE A 143 21.89 -14.81 17.92
N MET A 144 22.15 -13.73 18.68
CA MET A 144 22.72 -12.49 18.20
C MET A 144 24.01 -12.19 18.96
N SER A 145 25.02 -11.62 18.30
CA SER A 145 26.28 -11.26 18.96
C SER A 145 26.21 -9.92 19.71
N TYR A 146 25.38 -8.99 19.25
CA TYR A 146 25.14 -7.70 19.89
C TYR A 146 23.79 -7.12 19.44
N ASN A 147 23.29 -6.12 20.18
CA ASN A 147 22.11 -5.37 19.78
C ASN A 147 22.51 -4.20 18.85
N PRO A 148 22.09 -4.19 17.57
CA PRO A 148 22.45 -3.13 16.61
C PRO A 148 21.85 -1.77 16.98
N PHE A 149 20.83 -1.73 17.83
CA PHE A 149 20.12 -0.52 18.23
C PHE A 149 20.46 -0.06 19.65
N LYS A 150 21.56 -0.55 20.24
CA LYS A 150 22.00 -0.20 21.60
C LYS A 150 22.20 1.30 21.87
N ASN A 151 22.38 2.10 20.81
CA ASN A 151 22.59 3.55 20.92
C ASN A 151 21.26 4.33 20.98
N PHE A 152 20.14 3.70 20.64
CA PHE A 152 18.82 4.31 20.73
C PHE A 152 18.38 4.34 22.20
N ILE A 153 18.02 5.54 22.68
CA ILE A 153 17.58 5.75 24.06
C ILE A 153 16.06 5.64 24.12
N ILE A 154 15.55 4.60 24.78
CA ILE A 154 14.10 4.41 24.98
C ILE A 154 13.51 5.59 25.74
N GLY A 155 12.35 6.07 25.28
CA GLY A 155 11.65 7.23 25.86
C GLY A 155 12.20 8.60 25.43
N ASN A 156 13.31 8.66 24.70
CA ASN A 156 13.82 9.90 24.13
C ASN A 156 13.26 10.12 22.72
N MET A 157 12.36 11.08 22.58
CA MET A 157 11.68 11.38 21.31
C MET A 157 12.38 12.46 20.45
N SER A 158 13.62 12.82 20.78
CA SER A 158 14.36 13.80 19.98
C SER A 158 14.77 13.25 18.61
N GLU A 159 14.78 14.12 17.59
CA GLU A 159 15.20 13.79 16.23
C GLU A 159 16.59 13.13 16.21
N LYS A 160 17.55 13.68 16.96
CA LYS A 160 18.90 13.11 17.10
C LYS A 160 18.92 11.66 17.61
N ASN A 161 17.98 11.27 18.47
CA ASN A 161 17.87 9.89 18.93
C ASN A 161 17.34 8.98 17.80
N TYR A 162 16.36 9.46 17.03
CA TYR A 162 15.80 8.73 15.89
C TYR A 162 16.77 8.65 14.70
N ASP A 163 17.69 9.60 14.53
CA ASP A 163 18.80 9.51 13.55
C ASP A 163 19.77 8.35 13.85
N SER A 164 19.76 7.82 15.10
CA SER A 164 20.64 6.73 15.50
C SER A 164 20.11 5.34 15.13
N ILE A 165 18.88 5.24 14.60
CA ILE A 165 18.21 3.98 14.27
C ILE A 165 17.65 4.00 12.86
N ASP A 166 17.82 2.88 12.15
CA ASP A 166 17.23 2.67 10.83
C ASP A 166 16.50 1.32 10.79
N LEU A 167 15.17 1.41 10.73
CA LEU A 167 14.24 0.28 10.70
C LEU A 167 13.91 -0.19 9.28
N HIS A 168 14.68 0.20 8.26
CA HIS A 168 14.48 -0.31 6.91
C HIS A 168 14.92 -1.78 6.79
N LYS A 169 14.36 -2.44 5.77
CA LYS A 169 14.47 -3.88 5.50
C LYS A 169 15.90 -4.42 5.61
N HIS A 170 16.88 -3.72 5.05
CA HIS A 170 18.27 -4.19 5.00
C HIS A 170 18.93 -4.31 6.39
N ASN A 171 18.47 -3.54 7.38
CA ASN A 171 18.93 -3.67 8.77
C ASN A 171 18.10 -4.70 9.53
N LEU A 172 16.77 -4.65 9.38
CA LEU A 172 15.87 -5.54 10.13
C LEU A 172 15.96 -7.02 9.71
N ASP A 173 16.28 -7.31 8.45
CA ASP A 173 16.39 -8.69 7.96
C ASP A 173 17.52 -9.48 8.63
N ASN A 174 18.52 -8.80 9.20
CA ASN A 174 19.64 -9.42 9.90
C ASN A 174 19.35 -9.69 11.38
N ILE A 175 18.17 -9.30 11.87
CA ILE A 175 17.79 -9.45 13.28
C ILE A 175 17.12 -10.81 13.47
N ILE A 176 17.74 -11.62 14.33
CA ILE A 176 17.19 -12.90 14.78
C ILE A 176 16.59 -12.70 16.16
N LEU A 177 15.31 -13.06 16.32
CA LEU A 177 14.63 -13.06 17.62
C LEU A 177 14.50 -14.47 18.18
N LEU A 178 14.14 -14.55 19.46
CA LEU A 178 13.99 -15.80 20.20
C LEU A 178 12.51 -16.14 20.37
N SER A 179 12.11 -17.35 19.97
CA SER A 179 10.76 -17.86 20.18
C SER A 179 10.52 -18.31 21.62
N LYS A 180 9.26 -18.53 22.01
CA LYS A 180 8.92 -19.06 23.35
C LYS A 180 9.52 -20.45 23.56
N SER A 181 9.60 -21.27 22.51
CA SER A 181 10.28 -22.57 22.56
C SER A 181 11.80 -22.51 22.32
N LYS A 182 12.42 -21.33 22.52
CA LYS A 182 13.87 -21.10 22.31
C LYS A 182 14.39 -21.43 20.90
N LYS A 183 13.55 -21.22 19.88
CA LYS A 183 13.97 -21.38 18.48
C LYS A 183 14.29 -20.01 17.87
N PRO A 184 15.20 -19.92 16.89
CA PRO A 184 15.44 -18.68 16.18
C PRO A 184 14.24 -18.30 15.31
N MET A 185 13.91 -17.01 15.29
CA MET A 185 12.86 -16.42 14.48
C MET A 185 13.47 -15.41 13.52
N ILE A 186 13.04 -15.44 12.27
CA ILE A 186 13.44 -14.51 11.22
C ILE A 186 12.26 -13.63 10.84
N ARG A 187 12.53 -12.39 10.43
CA ARG A 187 11.49 -11.49 9.97
C ARG A 187 10.86 -12.01 8.68
N GLU A 188 9.56 -11.85 8.54
CA GLU A 188 8.86 -12.01 7.27
C GLU A 188 9.47 -11.09 6.22
N SER A 189 9.89 -11.62 5.07
CA SER A 189 10.74 -10.87 4.15
C SER A 189 10.01 -9.71 3.46
N ASP A 190 8.69 -9.77 3.38
CA ASP A 190 7.87 -8.77 2.71
C ASP A 190 7.87 -7.41 3.44
N ILE A 191 7.54 -6.36 2.68
CA ILE A 191 7.24 -5.02 3.18
C ILE A 191 5.73 -4.75 3.06
N ILE A 192 5.28 -3.66 3.67
CA ILE A 192 3.91 -3.20 3.69
C ILE A 192 3.56 -2.47 2.38
N ASP A 193 2.30 -2.60 1.96
CA ASP A 193 1.71 -1.83 0.86
C ASP A 193 1.75 -0.31 1.14
N VAL A 194 2.27 0.48 0.20
CA VAL A 194 2.41 1.94 0.35
C VAL A 194 1.09 2.67 0.67
N TRP A 195 -0.05 2.08 0.29
CA TRP A 195 -1.35 2.64 0.63
C TRP A 195 -1.68 2.56 2.12
N PHE A 196 -1.08 1.60 2.85
CA PHE A 196 -1.15 1.54 4.31
C PHE A 196 -0.42 2.72 4.93
N ASP A 197 0.81 3.02 4.50
CA ASP A 197 1.60 4.18 4.97
C ASP A 197 0.79 5.48 4.78
N SER A 198 0.26 5.69 3.58
CA SER A 198 -0.55 6.89 3.29
C SER A 198 -1.87 6.93 4.07
N GLY A 199 -2.51 5.77 4.29
CA GLY A 199 -3.73 5.67 5.10
C GLY A 199 -3.45 5.85 6.59
N ALA A 200 -2.21 5.64 7.03
CA ALA A 200 -1.77 5.81 8.39
C ALA A 200 -1.38 7.22 8.79
N MET A 201 -1.23 8.09 7.79
CA MET A 201 -0.88 9.49 7.96
C MET A 201 -1.64 10.23 9.09
N PRO A 202 -2.96 10.07 9.33
CA PRO A 202 -3.66 10.83 10.37
C PRO A 202 -3.10 10.67 11.78
N TYR A 203 -2.53 9.50 12.09
CA TYR A 203 -2.00 9.16 13.42
C TYR A 203 -0.47 9.01 13.41
N ALA A 204 0.09 8.43 12.34
CA ALA A 204 1.54 8.25 12.22
C ALA A 204 2.31 9.59 12.21
N GLN A 205 1.74 10.65 11.60
CA GLN A 205 2.37 11.97 11.58
C GLN A 205 2.53 12.61 12.96
N LEU A 206 1.73 12.16 13.94
CA LEU A 206 1.74 12.67 15.32
C LEU A 206 2.54 11.75 16.25
N HIS A 207 3.16 10.70 15.71
CA HIS A 207 3.81 9.65 16.47
C HIS A 207 2.88 8.97 17.49
N TYR A 208 1.57 8.92 17.18
CA TYR A 208 0.59 8.18 17.96
C TYR A 208 0.90 6.68 17.92
N PRO A 209 0.79 5.96 19.05
CA PRO A 209 0.30 6.39 20.36
C PRO A 209 1.40 6.88 21.33
N PHE A 210 2.65 6.96 20.89
CA PHE A 210 3.81 7.26 21.75
C PHE A 210 3.88 8.72 22.16
N GLU A 211 3.54 9.62 21.25
CA GLU A 211 3.42 11.05 21.51
C GLU A 211 2.07 11.59 21.03
N ASN A 212 1.70 12.77 21.53
CA ASN A 212 0.52 13.52 21.06
C ASN A 212 -0.82 12.77 21.11
N GLN A 213 -0.91 11.72 21.92
CA GLN A 213 -2.09 10.86 22.04
C GLN A 213 -3.38 11.67 22.26
N PHE A 214 -3.30 12.72 23.09
CA PHE A 214 -4.44 13.59 23.39
C PHE A 214 -5.04 14.26 22.14
N LEU A 215 -4.27 14.49 21.08
CA LEU A 215 -4.77 15.12 19.84
C LEU A 215 -5.73 14.20 19.08
N ILE A 216 -5.49 12.90 19.14
CA ILE A 216 -6.35 11.87 18.54
C ILE A 216 -7.49 11.53 19.50
N ASP A 217 -7.19 11.19 20.75
CA ASP A 217 -8.18 10.69 21.72
C ASP A 217 -9.23 11.75 22.09
N LYS A 218 -8.85 13.04 22.10
CA LYS A 218 -9.79 14.16 22.33
C LYS A 218 -10.37 14.75 21.04
N LYS A 219 -10.19 14.05 19.92
CA LYS A 219 -10.72 14.41 18.60
C LYS A 219 -10.35 15.83 18.13
N LYS A 220 -9.11 16.26 18.41
CA LYS A 220 -8.60 17.58 17.99
C LYS A 220 -8.08 17.55 16.55
N PHE A 221 -7.40 16.47 16.16
CA PHE A 221 -6.80 16.31 14.82
C PHE A 221 -7.45 15.17 14.01
N PHE A 222 -8.33 14.38 14.64
CA PHE A 222 -9.02 13.26 14.01
C PHE A 222 -10.46 13.14 14.54
N PRO A 223 -11.48 12.91 13.70
CA PRO A 223 -11.45 12.89 12.24
C PRO A 223 -11.19 14.27 11.63
N ALA A 224 -10.50 14.30 10.47
CA ALA A 224 -10.23 15.55 9.75
C ALA A 224 -11.52 16.21 9.27
N ASP A 225 -11.58 17.54 9.28
CA ASP A 225 -12.78 18.25 8.80
C ASP A 225 -12.93 18.20 7.28
N PHE A 226 -11.82 18.22 6.53
CA PHE A 226 -11.82 18.33 5.08
C PHE A 226 -10.60 17.68 4.43
N ILE A 227 -10.81 17.00 3.29
CA ILE A 227 -9.77 16.58 2.35
C ILE A 227 -10.21 16.85 0.90
N CYS A 228 -9.25 17.00 -0.01
CA CYS A 228 -9.52 17.20 -1.44
C CYS A 228 -8.51 16.47 -2.30
N GLU A 229 -8.94 15.48 -3.09
CA GLU A 229 -8.08 14.74 -4.01
C GLU A 229 -8.85 14.24 -5.24
N GLY A 230 -8.11 13.78 -6.25
CA GLY A 230 -8.68 13.25 -7.50
C GLY A 230 -9.61 12.05 -7.30
N VAL A 231 -10.58 11.89 -8.21
CA VAL A 231 -11.56 10.79 -8.17
C VAL A 231 -10.96 9.38 -8.21
N ASP A 232 -9.73 9.24 -8.70
CA ASP A 232 -8.95 8.01 -8.64
C ASP A 232 -8.62 7.57 -7.20
N GLN A 233 -8.62 8.48 -6.22
CA GLN A 233 -8.38 8.15 -4.81
C GLN A 233 -9.50 7.34 -4.16
N THR A 234 -10.66 7.18 -4.82
CA THR A 234 -11.70 6.22 -4.40
C THR A 234 -11.24 4.76 -4.42
N ARG A 235 -10.07 4.46 -5.00
CA ARG A 235 -9.41 3.15 -5.01
C ARG A 235 -8.01 3.17 -4.38
N GLY A 236 -7.64 4.30 -3.76
CA GLY A 236 -6.34 4.52 -3.14
C GLY A 236 -6.53 5.13 -1.75
N TRP A 237 -6.11 6.39 -1.59
CA TRP A 237 -6.00 7.04 -0.29
C TRP A 237 -7.34 7.15 0.47
N PHE A 238 -8.45 7.49 -0.19
CA PHE A 238 -9.75 7.56 0.49
C PHE A 238 -10.16 6.20 1.06
N PHE A 239 -9.85 5.12 0.35
CA PHE A 239 -10.13 3.77 0.82
C PHE A 239 -9.29 3.44 2.05
N THR A 240 -7.97 3.64 2.01
CA THR A 240 -7.11 3.24 3.13
C THR A 240 -7.28 4.11 4.36
N LEU A 241 -7.50 5.42 4.22
CA LEU A 241 -7.90 6.29 5.33
C LEU A 241 -9.16 5.76 6.02
N HIS A 242 -10.21 5.46 5.24
CA HIS A 242 -11.49 4.99 5.78
C HIS A 242 -11.36 3.60 6.42
N THR A 243 -10.65 2.69 5.76
CA THR A 243 -10.41 1.32 6.26
C THR A 243 -9.66 1.32 7.57
N ILE A 244 -8.53 2.02 7.67
CA ILE A 244 -7.73 1.92 8.89
C ILE A 244 -8.39 2.68 10.04
N SER A 245 -9.06 3.80 9.76
CA SER A 245 -9.89 4.50 10.73
C SER A 245 -11.03 3.62 11.28
N CYS A 246 -11.66 2.82 10.41
CA CYS A 246 -12.67 1.84 10.82
C CYS A 246 -12.06 0.75 11.71
N ILE A 247 -10.88 0.23 11.36
CA ILE A 247 -10.18 -0.81 12.12
C ILE A 247 -9.79 -0.32 13.52
N LEU A 248 -9.10 0.81 13.60
CA LEU A 248 -8.47 1.27 14.85
C LEU A 248 -9.46 1.99 15.77
N PHE A 249 -10.40 2.74 15.22
CA PHE A 249 -11.21 3.70 15.99
C PHE A 249 -12.72 3.54 15.78
N ASN A 250 -13.15 2.61 14.92
CA ASN A 250 -14.55 2.47 14.49
C ASN A 250 -15.18 3.83 14.11
N SER A 251 -14.43 4.63 13.33
CA SER A 251 -14.79 6.01 12.99
C SER A 251 -14.54 6.32 11.52
N ILE A 252 -15.12 7.43 11.04
CA ILE A 252 -14.73 8.04 9.76
C ILE A 252 -13.36 8.71 9.91
N SER A 253 -12.54 8.71 8.85
CA SER A 253 -11.25 9.42 8.90
C SER A 253 -11.37 10.91 8.58
N PHE A 254 -12.42 11.30 7.84
CA PHE A 254 -12.66 12.66 7.38
C PHE A 254 -14.15 12.93 7.26
N LYS A 255 -14.57 14.16 7.58
CA LYS A 255 -15.98 14.57 7.59
C LYS A 255 -16.45 15.04 6.21
N ASN A 256 -15.63 15.81 5.50
CA ASN A 256 -15.96 16.35 4.18
C ASN A 256 -14.87 15.98 3.16
N VAL A 257 -15.29 15.63 1.94
CA VAL A 257 -14.36 15.30 0.86
C VAL A 257 -14.80 15.94 -0.46
N ILE A 258 -13.90 16.69 -1.08
CA ILE A 258 -14.01 17.07 -2.49
C ILE A 258 -13.23 16.06 -3.33
N SER A 259 -13.93 15.41 -4.24
CA SER A 259 -13.35 14.47 -5.20
C SER A 259 -13.37 15.10 -6.59
N ASN A 260 -12.25 15.70 -6.98
CA ASN A 260 -12.14 16.44 -8.23
C ASN A 260 -11.97 15.52 -9.45
N GLY A 261 -12.33 16.06 -10.61
CA GLY A 261 -12.05 15.42 -11.90
C GLY A 261 -10.56 15.39 -12.24
N LEU A 262 -10.23 14.71 -13.32
CA LEU A 262 -8.88 14.68 -13.88
C LEU A 262 -8.70 15.86 -14.83
N VAL A 263 -7.55 16.54 -14.76
CA VAL A 263 -7.16 17.53 -15.76
C VAL A 263 -6.88 16.83 -17.10
N LEU A 264 -7.48 17.34 -18.16
CA LEU A 264 -7.40 16.79 -19.52
C LEU A 264 -6.66 17.76 -20.43
N ASP A 265 -5.98 17.23 -21.45
CA ASP A 265 -5.43 18.05 -22.52
C ASP A 265 -6.53 18.67 -23.40
N LYS A 266 -6.13 19.56 -24.31
CA LYS A 266 -7.04 20.25 -25.24
C LYS A 266 -7.87 19.32 -26.15
N LYS A 267 -7.56 18.03 -26.21
CA LYS A 267 -8.28 17.00 -26.97
C LYS A 267 -9.09 16.07 -26.07
N GLY A 268 -9.25 16.40 -24.79
CA GLY A 268 -9.97 15.59 -23.80
C GLY A 268 -9.22 14.33 -23.34
N LYS A 269 -7.93 14.21 -23.61
CA LYS A 269 -7.14 13.05 -23.16
C LYS A 269 -6.51 13.33 -21.80
N LYS A 270 -6.49 12.33 -20.93
CA LYS A 270 -5.74 12.38 -19.66
C LYS A 270 -4.28 12.77 -19.94
N MET A 271 -3.80 13.79 -19.22
CA MET A 271 -2.41 14.22 -19.29
C MET A 271 -1.47 13.18 -18.64
N SER A 272 -0.36 12.85 -19.29
CA SER A 272 0.72 12.04 -18.71
C SER A 272 2.06 12.35 -19.34
N LYS A 273 3.14 12.27 -18.55
CA LYS A 273 4.52 12.50 -19.03
C LYS A 273 4.87 11.59 -20.20
N SER A 274 4.46 10.32 -20.13
CA SER A 274 4.67 9.33 -21.19
C SER A 274 3.99 9.67 -22.53
N ARG A 275 2.92 10.46 -22.51
CA ARG A 275 2.21 10.90 -23.73
C ARG A 275 2.71 12.25 -24.24
N GLY A 276 3.62 12.91 -23.53
CA GLY A 276 4.13 14.24 -23.90
C GLY A 276 3.06 15.33 -23.95
N ASN A 277 1.88 15.11 -23.34
CA ASN A 277 0.73 16.02 -23.39
C ASN A 277 0.51 16.76 -22.06
N THR A 278 1.51 16.77 -21.18
CA THR A 278 1.46 17.53 -19.92
C THR A 278 1.76 19.00 -20.15
N ILE A 279 1.05 19.87 -19.45
CA ILE A 279 1.35 21.29 -19.38
C ILE A 279 2.19 21.54 -18.13
N ASN A 280 3.26 22.31 -18.26
CA ASN A 280 4.07 22.73 -17.11
C ASN A 280 3.34 23.85 -16.35
N PRO A 281 2.93 23.64 -15.08
CA PRO A 281 2.19 24.65 -14.34
C PRO A 281 2.97 25.95 -14.19
N PHE A 282 4.31 25.89 -14.05
CA PHE A 282 5.14 27.09 -13.85
C PHE A 282 5.21 27.98 -15.09
N GLU A 283 5.14 27.42 -16.29
CA GLU A 283 5.10 28.19 -17.53
C GLU A 283 3.78 28.97 -17.64
N ILE A 284 2.67 28.35 -17.23
CA ILE A 284 1.36 29.00 -17.21
C ILE A 284 1.32 30.08 -16.11
N ILE A 285 1.88 29.81 -14.93
CA ILE A 285 1.95 30.78 -13.82
C ILE A 285 2.77 32.00 -14.26
N LYS A 286 3.91 31.78 -14.92
CA LYS A 286 4.74 32.88 -15.44
C LYS A 286 4.02 33.73 -16.48
N LYS A 287 3.14 33.11 -17.27
CA LYS A 287 2.44 33.78 -18.37
C LYS A 287 1.20 34.55 -17.92
N TYR A 288 0.41 33.99 -17.01
CA TYR A 288 -0.91 34.51 -16.63
C TYR A 288 -1.04 34.89 -15.16
N GLY A 289 -0.06 34.55 -14.33
CA GLY A 289 -0.15 34.69 -12.88
C GLY A 289 -0.83 33.50 -12.21
N PRO A 290 -0.59 33.29 -10.91
CA PRO A 290 -1.16 32.18 -10.15
C PRO A 290 -2.68 32.28 -9.98
N ASP A 291 -3.22 33.50 -9.86
CA ASP A 291 -4.65 33.71 -9.60
C ASP A 291 -5.52 33.32 -10.80
N THR A 292 -5.07 33.59 -12.02
CA THR A 292 -5.77 33.17 -13.24
C THR A 292 -5.89 31.65 -13.34
N ILE A 293 -4.86 30.91 -12.93
CA ILE A 293 -4.89 29.43 -12.94
C ILE A 293 -5.79 28.89 -11.83
N ARG A 294 -5.78 29.52 -10.66
CA ARG A 294 -6.66 29.13 -9.54
C ARG A 294 -8.13 29.40 -9.85
N TRP A 295 -8.42 30.44 -10.62
CA TRP A 295 -9.78 30.81 -11.02
C TRP A 295 -10.36 29.88 -12.10
N TYR A 296 -9.51 29.36 -12.99
CA TYR A 296 -9.87 28.42 -14.07
C TYR A 296 -10.18 27.01 -13.56
#